data_AF-A0A4R4XX21-F1
#
_entry.id   AF-A0A4R4XX21-F1
#
_cell.length_a   1.000
_cell.length_b   1.000
_cell.length_c   1.000
_cell.angle_alpha   90.00
_cell.angle_beta   90.00
_cell.angle_gamma   90.00
#
_symmetry.space_group_name_H-M   'P 1'
#
loop_
_entity.id
_entity.type
_entity.pdbx_description
1 polymer ?
#
loop_
_entity_poly.entity_id
_entity_poly.type
_entity_poly.pdbx_seq_one_letter_code
_entity_poly.pdbx_strand_id
1 'polypeptide(L)'
;MPVLPAGRESVPGWPTVDRADDQELVEALRRADTDAPAKLYDAYAERLYDYAFSLCADRDLATDAVHDAVVTAQGCVDRLKEPARLRPWLYALTRFQVRARLAHRGGTPAAGLPLPDPSEHDDPELADLVHETLGELRNGEREVLELSVRHGLTPAEVGAVLGLTSRQAAARLGRARDHLENAAAAVLLARTGRAHCPDLSAMVDSWEGPLTPLLRRRLSGHIGGCEVCTEGRHRQVSAGRLLDLVPIAYPGISLRRRVIETCVNPELDQTRTLITDRGDDFDRTGFPVVVERRARRRRPRRLAPVLLAGACLVAATGAVVVINGRGASDSTALTLAPVPTASPSWEEDGTPEAMIEDEEPTPSPLSTPS
;
A
#
# COMPACT_ATOMS: atom_id res chain seq x y z
N MET A 1 20.90 -31.87 18.15
CA MET A 1 19.66 -31.17 17.79
C MET A 1 18.83 -32.12 16.94
N PRO A 2 17.61 -32.50 17.35
CA PRO A 2 16.85 -33.49 16.60
C PRO A 2 16.39 -32.87 15.28
N VAL A 3 16.67 -33.57 14.19
CA VAL A 3 16.16 -33.25 12.85
C VAL A 3 14.68 -33.62 12.85
N LEU A 4 13.81 -32.61 12.82
CA LEU A 4 12.36 -32.79 12.71
C LEU A 4 11.97 -33.05 11.24
N PRO A 5 10.98 -33.92 10.98
CA PRO A 5 10.67 -34.38 9.63
C PRO A 5 10.01 -33.30 8.78
N ALA A 6 10.28 -33.35 7.46
CA ALA A 6 9.65 -32.54 6.42
C ALA A 6 8.15 -32.88 6.25
N GLY A 7 7.34 -32.45 7.21
CA GLY A 7 5.89 -32.39 7.08
C GLY A 7 5.50 -31.06 6.43
N ARG A 8 4.49 -31.08 5.56
CA ARG A 8 3.85 -29.88 4.99
C ARG A 8 3.75 -28.79 6.06
N GLU A 9 4.53 -27.73 5.92
CA GLU A 9 4.52 -26.55 6.78
C GLU A 9 3.15 -25.89 6.65
N SER A 10 2.21 -26.33 7.49
CA SER A 10 1.01 -25.57 7.80
C SER A 10 1.48 -24.33 8.54
N VAL A 11 1.50 -23.20 7.84
CA VAL A 11 1.68 -21.88 8.45
C VAL A 11 0.75 -21.79 9.67
N PRO A 12 1.25 -21.46 10.87
CA PRO A 12 0.42 -21.46 12.06
C PRO A 12 -0.75 -20.47 11.91
N GLY A 13 -1.95 -20.92 12.26
CA GLY A 13 -3.03 -20.04 12.73
C GLY A 13 -4.24 -19.84 11.80
N TRP A 14 -4.11 -20.01 10.49
CA TRP A 14 -5.23 -19.67 9.62
C TRP A 14 -6.07 -20.87 9.18
N PRO A 15 -7.42 -20.84 9.31
CA PRO A 15 -8.29 -21.87 8.74
C PRO A 15 -8.01 -22.03 7.23
N THR A 16 -7.86 -23.27 6.77
CA THR A 16 -7.76 -23.55 5.34
C THR A 16 -9.11 -23.27 4.70
N VAL A 17 -9.19 -22.25 3.85
CA VAL A 17 -10.40 -22.02 3.04
C VAL A 17 -10.35 -22.96 1.84
N ASP A 18 -11.35 -23.84 1.70
CA ASP A 18 -11.45 -24.78 0.59
C ASP A 18 -11.97 -24.08 -0.68
N ARG A 19 -11.55 -24.55 -1.85
CA ARG A 19 -12.04 -24.03 -3.15
C ARG A 19 -13.52 -24.33 -3.38
N ALA A 20 -14.04 -25.38 -2.75
CA ALA A 20 -15.47 -25.67 -2.75
C ALA A 20 -16.24 -24.57 -2.00
N ASP A 21 -15.73 -24.14 -0.83
CA ASP A 21 -16.30 -23.05 -0.04
C ASP A 21 -16.28 -21.73 -0.84
N ASP A 22 -15.21 -21.47 -1.60
CA ASP A 22 -15.12 -20.30 -2.48
C ASP A 22 -16.23 -20.23 -3.53
N GLN A 23 -16.56 -21.36 -4.15
CA GLN A 23 -17.61 -21.42 -5.15
C GLN A 23 -18.99 -21.17 -4.52
N GLU A 24 -19.28 -21.83 -3.40
CA GLU A 24 -20.54 -21.62 -2.67
C GLU A 24 -20.70 -20.16 -2.24
N LEU A 25 -19.63 -19.56 -1.72
CA LEU A 25 -19.63 -18.17 -1.27
C LEU A 25 -19.85 -17.19 -2.41
N VAL A 26 -19.23 -17.41 -3.58
CA VAL A 26 -19.50 -16.63 -4.80
C VAL A 26 -20.96 -16.74 -5.24
N GLU A 27 -21.52 -17.94 -5.22
CA GLU A 27 -22.92 -18.16 -5.61
C GLU A 27 -23.89 -17.50 -4.63
N ALA A 28 -23.60 -17.53 -3.32
CA ALA A 28 -24.38 -16.84 -2.30
C ALA A 28 -24.35 -15.32 -2.48
N LEU A 29 -23.18 -14.74 -2.79
CA LEU A 29 -23.04 -13.31 -3.10
C LEU A 29 -23.84 -12.92 -4.36
N ARG A 30 -23.80 -13.73 -5.42
CA ARG A 30 -24.56 -13.49 -6.66
C ARG A 30 -26.07 -13.55 -6.47
N ARG A 31 -26.54 -14.41 -5.55
CA ARG A 31 -27.95 -14.49 -5.15
C ARG A 31 -28.38 -13.36 -4.19
N ALA A 32 -27.44 -12.52 -3.79
CA ALA A 32 -27.63 -11.47 -2.78
C ALA A 32 -28.17 -12.01 -1.45
N ASP A 33 -27.69 -13.19 -1.04
CA ASP A 33 -28.04 -13.77 0.26
C ASP A 33 -27.60 -12.82 1.38
N THR A 34 -28.48 -12.55 2.35
CA THR A 34 -28.24 -11.55 3.41
C THR A 34 -27.07 -11.89 4.33
N ASP A 35 -26.72 -13.18 4.46
CA ASP A 35 -25.64 -13.69 5.29
C ASP A 35 -24.30 -13.86 4.54
N ALA A 36 -24.31 -13.79 3.19
CA ALA A 36 -23.10 -13.99 2.39
C ALA A 36 -21.97 -13.00 2.72
N PRO A 37 -22.21 -11.69 2.97
CA PRO A 37 -21.16 -10.76 3.35
C PRO A 37 -20.52 -11.11 4.71
N ALA A 38 -21.32 -11.62 5.65
CA ALA A 38 -20.82 -12.06 6.95
C ALA A 38 -19.94 -13.31 6.82
N LYS A 39 -20.38 -14.30 6.04
CA LYS A 39 -19.58 -15.51 5.74
C LYS A 39 -18.27 -15.16 5.02
N LEU A 40 -18.32 -14.24 4.06
CA LEU A 40 -17.15 -13.76 3.33
C LEU A 40 -16.16 -13.07 4.27
N TYR A 41 -16.67 -12.22 5.16
CA TYR A 41 -15.86 -11.57 6.18
C TYR A 41 -15.19 -12.60 7.09
N ASP A 42 -15.96 -13.52 7.67
CA ASP A 42 -15.48 -14.50 8.64
C ASP A 42 -14.43 -15.45 8.04
N ALA A 43 -14.54 -15.76 6.74
CA ALA A 43 -13.57 -16.61 6.05
C ALA A 43 -12.24 -15.90 5.70
N TYR A 44 -12.27 -14.60 5.40
CA TYR A 44 -11.16 -13.94 4.73
C TYR A 44 -10.61 -12.69 5.42
N ALA A 45 -11.40 -11.98 6.23
CA ALA A 45 -11.07 -10.62 6.66
C ALA A 45 -9.77 -10.52 7.45
N GLU A 46 -9.46 -11.49 8.32
CA GLU A 46 -8.23 -11.47 9.10
C GLU A 46 -6.99 -11.58 8.21
N ARG A 47 -7.00 -12.51 7.24
CA ARG A 47 -5.91 -12.68 6.27
C ARG A 47 -5.76 -11.45 5.37
N LEU A 48 -6.87 -10.88 4.91
CA LEU A 48 -6.86 -9.67 4.08
C LEU A 48 -6.37 -8.46 4.87
N TYR A 49 -6.69 -8.37 6.17
CA TYR A 49 -6.21 -7.31 7.04
C TYR A 49 -4.72 -7.40 7.27
N ASP A 50 -4.22 -8.58 7.61
CA ASP A 50 -2.80 -8.84 7.77
C ASP A 50 -2.01 -8.47 6.49
N TYR A 51 -2.52 -8.88 5.32
CA TYR A 51 -1.94 -8.49 4.05
C TYR A 51 -2.02 -6.97 3.81
N ALA A 52 -3.18 -6.34 4.03
CA ALA A 52 -3.35 -4.90 3.84
C ALA A 52 -2.37 -4.11 4.72
N PHE A 53 -2.22 -4.54 5.97
CA PHE A 53 -1.33 -3.94 6.95
C PHE A 53 0.14 -4.11 6.57
N SER A 54 0.55 -5.26 6.01
CA SER A 54 1.90 -5.46 5.45
C SER A 54 2.27 -4.46 4.34
N LEU A 55 1.27 -3.94 3.62
CA LEU A 55 1.46 -3.02 2.51
C LEU A 55 1.52 -1.55 2.93
N CYS A 56 0.87 -1.17 4.04
CA CYS A 56 0.71 0.24 4.42
C CYS A 56 1.24 0.61 5.81
N ALA A 57 1.46 -0.36 6.70
CA ALA A 57 1.84 -0.15 8.10
C ALA A 57 0.93 0.86 8.86
N ASP A 58 -0.33 0.96 8.46
CA ASP A 58 -1.32 1.90 9.00
C ASP A 58 -2.62 1.12 9.27
N ARG A 59 -3.01 1.03 10.55
CA ARG A 59 -4.16 0.25 11.00
C ARG A 59 -5.48 0.78 10.45
N ASP A 60 -5.64 2.09 10.38
CA ASP A 60 -6.88 2.71 9.89
C ASP A 60 -6.99 2.51 8.38
N LEU A 61 -5.89 2.73 7.64
CA LEU A 61 -5.83 2.47 6.21
C LEU A 61 -6.12 0.99 5.90
N ALA A 62 -5.51 0.05 6.65
CA ALA A 62 -5.76 -1.38 6.48
C ALA A 62 -7.22 -1.75 6.76
N THR A 63 -7.80 -1.22 7.85
CA THR A 63 -9.19 -1.41 8.23
C THR A 63 -10.14 -0.94 7.12
N ASP A 64 -9.90 0.25 6.57
CA ASP A 64 -10.72 0.80 5.49
C ASP A 64 -10.51 0.09 4.15
N ALA A 65 -9.30 -0.37 3.86
CA ALA A 65 -9.01 -1.11 2.64
C ALA A 65 -9.70 -2.48 2.63
N VAL A 66 -9.69 -3.21 3.76
CA VAL A 66 -10.42 -4.48 3.89
C VAL A 66 -11.92 -4.23 3.83
N HIS A 67 -12.42 -3.21 4.53
CA HIS A 67 -13.83 -2.84 4.47
C HIS A 67 -14.30 -2.64 3.03
N ASP A 68 -13.63 -1.76 2.29
CA ASP A 68 -14.02 -1.46 0.91
C ASP A 68 -13.79 -2.66 -0.01
N ALA A 69 -12.76 -3.48 0.21
CA ALA A 69 -12.54 -4.68 -0.59
C ALA A 69 -13.69 -5.68 -0.46
N VAL A 70 -14.22 -5.90 0.76
CA VAL A 70 -15.36 -6.80 0.99
C VAL A 70 -16.66 -6.20 0.41
N VAL A 71 -16.88 -4.90 0.58
CA VAL A 71 -18.05 -4.21 -0.02
C VAL A 71 -17.99 -4.24 -1.55
N THR A 72 -16.82 -3.97 -2.15
CA THR A 72 -16.60 -4.12 -3.60
C THR A 72 -16.82 -5.56 -4.03
N ALA A 73 -16.36 -6.55 -3.26
CA ALA A 73 -16.55 -7.95 -3.59
C ALA A 73 -18.04 -8.30 -3.72
N GLN A 74 -18.89 -7.87 -2.77
CA GLN A 74 -20.33 -8.06 -2.85
C GLN A 74 -20.94 -7.38 -4.07
N GLY A 75 -20.62 -6.11 -4.33
CA GLY A 75 -21.21 -5.35 -5.43
C GLY A 75 -20.71 -5.72 -6.82
N CYS A 76 -19.55 -6.39 -6.92
CA CYS A 76 -18.90 -6.69 -8.19
C CYS A 76 -18.64 -8.19 -8.42
N VAL A 77 -19.22 -9.08 -7.62
CA VAL A 77 -19.00 -10.54 -7.72
C VAL A 77 -19.35 -11.09 -9.12
N ASP A 78 -20.30 -10.49 -9.84
CA ASP A 78 -20.66 -10.88 -11.21
C ASP A 78 -19.54 -10.64 -12.24
N ARG A 79 -18.58 -9.78 -11.91
CA ARG A 79 -17.40 -9.55 -12.75
C ARG A 79 -16.43 -10.72 -12.66
N LEU A 80 -16.35 -11.41 -11.52
CA LEU A 80 -15.49 -12.58 -11.33
C LEU A 80 -16.01 -13.75 -12.18
N LYS A 81 -15.28 -14.09 -13.25
CA LYS A 81 -15.69 -15.12 -14.20
C LYS A 81 -15.52 -16.55 -13.68
N GLU A 82 -14.50 -16.77 -12.87
CA GLU A 82 -14.14 -18.09 -12.35
C GLU A 82 -14.32 -18.09 -10.82
N PRO A 83 -15.38 -18.71 -10.26
CA PRO A 83 -15.65 -18.71 -8.82
C PRO A 83 -14.50 -19.25 -7.97
N ALA A 84 -13.81 -20.29 -8.45
CA ALA A 84 -12.64 -20.88 -7.79
C ALA A 84 -11.44 -19.93 -7.66
N ARG A 85 -11.52 -18.72 -8.22
CA ARG A 85 -10.52 -17.65 -8.10
C ARG A 85 -10.95 -16.56 -7.11
N LEU A 86 -11.95 -16.81 -6.27
CA LEU A 86 -12.38 -15.88 -5.23
C LEU A 86 -11.20 -15.47 -4.35
N ARG A 87 -10.44 -16.42 -3.82
CA ARG A 87 -9.27 -16.14 -2.98
C ARG A 87 -8.29 -15.12 -3.60
N PRO A 88 -7.61 -15.38 -4.74
CA PRO A 88 -6.72 -14.39 -5.32
C PRO A 88 -7.43 -13.09 -5.73
N TRP A 89 -8.72 -13.14 -6.06
CA TRP A 89 -9.48 -11.94 -6.41
C TRP A 89 -9.66 -11.00 -5.21
N LEU A 90 -9.97 -11.53 -4.03
CA LEU A 90 -10.06 -10.74 -2.79
C LEU A 90 -8.72 -10.07 -2.43
N TYR A 91 -7.61 -10.81 -2.53
CA TYR A 91 -6.28 -10.22 -2.33
C TYR A 91 -5.98 -9.11 -3.34
N ALA A 92 -6.36 -9.29 -4.61
CA ALA A 92 -6.21 -8.27 -5.63
C ALA A 92 -7.04 -7.01 -5.32
N LEU A 93 -8.28 -7.17 -4.86
CA LEU A 93 -9.15 -6.07 -4.41
C LEU A 93 -8.54 -5.34 -3.21
N THR A 94 -8.11 -6.05 -2.18
CA THR A 94 -7.45 -5.45 -1.01
C THR A 94 -6.22 -4.66 -1.40
N ARG A 95 -5.35 -5.23 -2.24
CA ARG A 95 -4.16 -4.55 -2.76
C ARG A 95 -4.52 -3.29 -3.55
N PHE A 96 -5.56 -3.36 -4.38
CA PHE A 96 -6.06 -2.21 -5.13
C PHE A 96 -6.52 -1.09 -4.18
N GLN A 97 -7.32 -1.44 -3.16
CA GLN A 97 -7.84 -0.49 -2.17
C GLN A 97 -6.74 0.20 -1.35
N VAL A 98 -5.69 -0.55 -0.97
CA VAL A 98 -4.50 0.03 -0.30
C VAL A 98 -3.76 1.00 -1.24
N ARG A 99 -3.49 0.58 -2.47
CA ARG A 99 -2.75 1.40 -3.45
C ARG A 99 -3.49 2.68 -3.82
N ALA A 100 -4.81 2.61 -3.99
CA ALA A 100 -5.63 3.78 -4.28
C ALA A 100 -5.53 4.81 -3.14
N ARG A 101 -5.61 4.37 -1.88
CA ARG A 101 -5.48 5.24 -0.70
C ARG A 101 -4.09 5.87 -0.58
N LEU A 102 -3.04 5.09 -0.77
CA LEU A 102 -1.66 5.60 -0.74
C LEU A 102 -1.41 6.64 -1.84
N ALA A 103 -1.92 6.40 -3.05
CA ALA A 103 -1.83 7.36 -4.15
C ALA A 103 -2.56 8.68 -3.85
N HIS A 104 -3.71 8.63 -3.18
CA HIS A 104 -4.46 9.82 -2.78
C HIS A 104 -3.77 10.65 -1.70
N ARG A 105 -3.04 10.01 -0.77
CA ARG A 105 -2.28 10.70 0.29
C ARG A 105 -0.99 11.35 -0.22
N GLY A 106 -0.62 11.19 -1.50
CA GLY A 106 0.62 11.72 -2.08
C GLY A 106 1.90 11.12 -1.49
N GLY A 107 1.78 10.05 -0.69
CA GLY A 107 2.89 9.39 -0.03
C GLY A 107 3.51 8.30 -0.89
N THR A 108 4.83 8.14 -0.80
CA THR A 108 5.49 6.88 -1.14
C THR A 108 5.00 5.78 -0.20
N PRO A 109 4.66 4.57 -0.69
CA PRO A 109 4.33 3.45 0.19
C PRO A 109 5.47 3.22 1.18
N ALA A 110 5.23 3.44 2.46
CA ALA A 110 6.05 2.85 3.51
C ALA A 110 5.68 1.36 3.57
N ALA A 111 6.16 0.60 2.58
CA ALA A 111 5.97 -0.84 2.57
C ALA A 111 6.83 -1.42 3.71
N GLY A 112 6.17 -1.83 4.79
CA GLY A 112 6.79 -2.41 5.97
C GLY A 112 5.84 -3.45 6.52
N LEU A 113 6.32 -4.68 6.70
CA LEU A 113 5.66 -5.57 7.65
C LEU A 113 5.71 -4.85 8.99
N PRO A 114 4.58 -4.60 9.66
CA PRO A 114 4.64 -3.96 10.96
C PRO A 114 5.10 -5.05 11.91
N LEU A 115 6.40 -5.01 12.13
CA LEU A 115 7.07 -5.96 12.97
C LEU A 115 6.87 -5.48 14.40
N PRO A 116 6.62 -6.40 15.33
CA PRO A 116 6.38 -6.12 16.73
C PRO A 116 7.64 -5.50 17.33
N ASP A 117 7.49 -4.99 18.55
CA ASP A 117 8.63 -4.79 19.40
C ASP A 117 9.37 -6.15 19.52
N PRO A 118 10.66 -6.22 19.13
CA PRO A 118 11.48 -7.42 19.29
C PRO A 118 11.39 -8.01 20.70
N SER A 119 11.12 -7.18 21.71
CA SER A 119 10.97 -7.57 23.12
C SER A 119 9.85 -8.60 23.41
N GLU A 120 8.89 -8.79 22.50
CA GLU A 120 7.79 -9.77 22.65
C GLU A 120 8.14 -11.16 22.10
N HIS A 121 9.34 -11.35 21.53
CA HIS A 121 9.82 -12.64 21.04
C HIS A 121 10.69 -13.37 22.06
N ASP A 122 10.61 -14.71 22.08
CA ASP A 122 11.52 -15.58 22.85
C ASP A 122 13.01 -15.36 22.46
N ASP A 123 13.26 -14.85 21.25
CA ASP A 123 14.58 -14.45 20.75
C ASP A 123 14.49 -13.07 20.05
N PRO A 124 14.61 -11.96 20.81
CA PRO A 124 14.48 -10.60 20.27
C PRO A 124 15.56 -10.28 19.24
N GLU A 125 16.78 -10.79 19.43
CA GLU A 125 17.88 -10.57 18.48
C GLU A 125 17.62 -11.24 17.13
N LEU A 126 17.02 -12.44 17.13
CA LEU A 126 16.64 -13.12 15.90
C LEU A 126 15.47 -12.42 15.20
N ALA A 127 14.50 -11.90 15.96
CA ALA A 127 13.39 -11.12 15.41
C ALA A 127 13.88 -9.81 14.75
N ASP A 128 14.80 -9.10 15.40
CA ASP A 128 15.45 -7.89 14.85
C ASP A 128 16.22 -8.19 13.57
N LEU A 129 16.96 -9.30 13.56
CA LEU A 129 17.68 -9.74 12.38
C LEU A 129 16.72 -10.05 11.22
N VAL A 130 15.62 -10.75 11.49
CA VAL A 130 14.59 -11.04 10.47
C VAL A 130 13.98 -9.75 9.96
N HIS A 131 13.67 -8.81 10.85
CA HIS A 131 13.14 -7.49 10.51
C HIS A 131 14.06 -6.78 9.53
N GLU A 132 15.34 -6.64 9.90
CA GLU A 132 16.33 -5.97 9.09
C GLU A 132 16.48 -6.63 7.73
N THR A 133 16.53 -7.97 7.71
CA THR A 133 16.70 -8.76 6.49
C THR A 133 15.50 -8.61 5.53
N LEU A 134 14.28 -8.68 6.05
CA LEU A 134 13.08 -8.42 5.26
C LEU A 134 13.10 -6.97 4.73
N GLY A 135 13.63 -6.04 5.52
CA GLY A 135 13.96 -4.66 5.20
C GLY A 135 14.75 -4.48 3.89
N GLU A 136 15.75 -5.34 3.66
CA GLU A 136 16.65 -5.28 2.50
C GLU A 136 16.01 -5.73 1.17
N LEU A 137 14.92 -6.50 1.25
CA LEU A 137 14.22 -6.99 0.06
C LEU A 137 13.52 -5.85 -0.68
N ARG A 138 13.54 -5.91 -2.02
CA ARG A 138 12.74 -4.99 -2.85
C ARG A 138 11.25 -5.21 -2.56
N ASN A 139 10.44 -4.15 -2.59
CA ASN A 139 9.01 -4.21 -2.25
C ASN A 139 8.27 -5.38 -2.90
N GLY A 140 8.43 -5.61 -4.21
CA GLY A 140 7.73 -6.72 -4.85
C GLY A 140 8.37 -8.10 -4.63
N GLU A 141 9.61 -8.20 -4.16
CA GLU A 141 10.16 -9.48 -3.67
C GLU A 141 9.55 -9.83 -2.31
N ARG A 142 9.47 -8.84 -1.41
CA ARG A 142 8.77 -8.98 -0.12
C ARG A 142 7.31 -9.34 -0.31
N GLU A 143 6.59 -8.64 -1.19
CA GLU A 143 5.16 -8.90 -1.45
C GLU A 143 4.90 -10.32 -2.00
N VAL A 144 5.82 -10.89 -2.79
CA VAL A 144 5.70 -12.27 -3.27
C VAL A 144 5.94 -13.28 -2.17
N LEU A 145 6.93 -13.04 -1.29
CA LEU A 145 7.16 -13.88 -0.10
C LEU A 145 5.94 -13.88 0.81
N GLU A 146 5.42 -12.69 1.10
CA GLU A 146 4.25 -12.50 1.95
C GLU A 146 3.06 -13.31 1.41
N LEU A 147 2.66 -13.08 0.16
CA LEU A 147 1.53 -13.78 -0.44
C LEU A 147 1.75 -15.31 -0.51
N SER A 148 2.95 -15.76 -0.85
CA SER A 148 3.19 -17.20 -1.09
C SER A 148 3.44 -17.99 0.19
N VAL A 149 4.25 -17.45 1.09
CA VAL A 149 4.75 -18.16 2.27
C VAL A 149 3.83 -17.91 3.46
N ARG A 150 3.46 -16.66 3.72
CA ARG A 150 2.62 -16.30 4.88
C ARG A 150 1.14 -16.54 4.61
N HIS A 151 0.66 -16.15 3.44
CA HIS A 151 -0.75 -16.31 3.06
C HIS A 151 -1.04 -17.60 2.28
N GLY A 152 -0.03 -18.37 1.88
CA GLY A 152 -0.20 -19.68 1.24
C GLY A 152 -0.78 -19.64 -0.18
N LEU A 153 -0.63 -18.53 -0.90
CA LEU A 153 -1.05 -18.44 -2.30
C LEU A 153 -0.08 -19.22 -3.20
N THR A 154 -0.64 -19.93 -4.17
CA THR A 154 0.14 -20.57 -5.23
C THR A 154 0.74 -19.54 -6.18
N PRO A 155 1.82 -19.87 -6.93
CA PRO A 155 2.40 -18.92 -7.89
C PRO A 155 1.41 -18.40 -8.94
N ALA A 156 0.39 -19.18 -9.31
CA ALA A 156 -0.67 -18.73 -10.21
C ALA A 156 -1.56 -17.66 -9.56
N GLU A 157 -1.96 -17.87 -8.30
CA GLU A 157 -2.74 -16.90 -7.52
C GLU A 157 -1.96 -15.62 -7.25
N VAL A 158 -0.69 -15.73 -6.85
CA VAL A 158 0.22 -14.57 -6.71
C VAL A 158 0.36 -13.82 -8.02
N GLY A 159 0.46 -14.54 -9.14
CA GLY A 159 0.46 -13.95 -10.47
C GLY A 159 -0.79 -13.10 -10.73
N ALA A 160 -1.97 -13.64 -10.40
CA ALA A 160 -3.23 -12.92 -10.55
C ALA A 160 -3.31 -11.65 -9.68
N VAL A 161 -2.83 -11.71 -8.43
CA VAL A 161 -2.82 -10.55 -7.51
C VAL A 161 -1.85 -9.45 -7.99
N LEU A 162 -0.68 -9.83 -8.50
CA LEU A 162 0.40 -8.91 -8.84
C LEU A 162 0.43 -8.46 -10.30
N GLY A 163 -0.39 -9.05 -11.17
CA GLY A 163 -0.35 -8.82 -12.62
C GLY A 163 0.87 -9.48 -13.29
N LEU A 164 1.28 -10.64 -12.79
CA LEU A 164 2.41 -11.42 -13.30
C LEU A 164 1.94 -12.77 -13.86
N THR A 165 2.74 -13.35 -14.75
CA THR A 165 2.55 -14.77 -15.10
C THR A 165 2.94 -15.67 -13.93
N SER A 166 2.35 -16.87 -13.83
CA SER A 166 2.71 -17.86 -12.80
C SER A 166 4.21 -18.17 -12.78
N ARG A 167 4.85 -18.26 -13.97
CA ARG A 167 6.31 -18.45 -14.10
C ARG A 167 7.10 -17.28 -13.53
N GLN A 168 6.69 -16.04 -13.81
CA GLN A 168 7.35 -14.84 -13.26
C GLN A 168 7.19 -14.78 -11.73
N ALA A 169 6.01 -15.10 -11.21
CA ALA A 169 5.76 -15.15 -9.76
C ALA A 169 6.65 -16.22 -9.10
N ALA A 170 6.71 -17.44 -9.65
CA ALA A 170 7.57 -18.51 -9.14
C ALA A 170 9.07 -18.14 -9.17
N ALA A 171 9.55 -17.57 -10.29
CA ALA A 171 10.94 -17.13 -10.40
C ALA A 171 11.27 -15.99 -9.42
N ARG A 172 10.30 -15.09 -9.17
CA ARG A 172 10.46 -14.00 -8.20
C ARG A 172 10.44 -14.51 -6.77
N LEU A 173 9.60 -15.50 -6.47
CA LEU A 173 9.56 -16.18 -5.17
C LEU A 173 10.88 -16.87 -4.87
N GLY A 174 11.44 -17.63 -5.83
CA GLY A 174 12.73 -18.28 -5.66
C GLY A 174 13.84 -17.30 -5.31
N ARG A 175 13.99 -16.21 -6.10
CA ARG A 175 14.95 -15.15 -5.81
C ARG A 175 14.74 -14.48 -4.45
N ALA A 176 13.49 -14.24 -4.08
CA ALA A 176 13.16 -13.60 -2.81
C ALA A 176 13.50 -14.52 -1.61
N ARG A 177 13.21 -15.82 -1.72
CA ARG A 177 13.61 -16.83 -0.72
C ARG A 177 15.12 -16.91 -0.60
N ASP A 178 15.83 -17.07 -1.73
CA ASP A 178 17.29 -17.14 -1.73
C ASP A 178 17.92 -15.89 -1.09
N HIS A 179 17.39 -14.70 -1.37
CA HIS A 179 17.88 -13.46 -0.80
C HIS A 179 17.65 -13.41 0.72
N LEU A 180 16.42 -13.69 1.18
CA LEU A 180 16.08 -13.73 2.61
C LEU A 180 16.94 -14.76 3.37
N GLU A 181 17.04 -15.98 2.84
CA GLU A 181 17.79 -17.07 3.48
C GLU A 181 19.29 -16.81 3.48
N ASN A 182 19.86 -16.25 2.42
CA ASN A 182 21.28 -15.89 2.38
C ASN A 182 21.62 -14.78 3.36
N ALA A 183 20.78 -13.75 3.46
CA ALA A 183 21.00 -12.64 4.37
C ALA A 183 20.84 -13.07 5.85
N ALA A 184 19.82 -13.88 6.17
CA ALA A 184 19.70 -14.47 7.50
C ALA A 184 20.87 -15.42 7.83
N ALA A 185 21.28 -16.26 6.87
CA ALA A 185 22.43 -17.14 7.04
C ALA A 185 23.75 -16.37 7.18
N ALA A 186 23.91 -15.22 6.53
CA ALA A 186 25.08 -14.37 6.70
C ALA A 186 25.28 -13.97 8.17
N VAL A 187 24.20 -13.66 8.87
CA VAL A 187 24.28 -13.26 10.27
C VAL A 187 24.47 -14.45 11.19
N LEU A 188 23.73 -15.54 10.98
CA LEU A 188 23.88 -16.76 11.78
C LEU A 188 25.26 -17.39 11.63
N LEU A 189 25.74 -17.58 10.41
CA LEU A 189 27.03 -18.22 10.14
C LEU A 189 28.22 -17.33 10.51
N ALA A 190 28.10 -16.00 10.47
CA ALA A 190 29.13 -15.11 10.99
C ALA A 190 29.36 -15.31 12.51
N ARG A 191 28.30 -15.71 13.25
CA ARG A 191 28.35 -16.01 14.68
C ARG A 191 28.78 -17.45 14.96
N THR A 192 28.24 -18.44 14.25
CA THR A 192 28.37 -19.87 14.60
C THR A 192 29.17 -20.71 13.60
N GLY A 193 29.36 -20.24 12.36
CA GLY A 193 29.87 -21.02 11.24
C GLY A 193 31.39 -21.00 11.05
N ARG A 194 32.13 -20.17 11.81
CA ARG A 194 33.57 -19.89 11.60
C ARG A 194 34.44 -21.15 11.62
N ALA A 195 34.11 -22.13 12.47
CA ALA A 195 34.89 -23.36 12.64
C ALA A 195 34.87 -24.30 11.42
N HIS A 196 33.88 -24.15 10.53
CA HIS A 196 33.63 -25.13 9.46
C HIS A 196 34.03 -24.62 8.08
N CYS A 197 34.27 -23.31 7.90
CA CYS A 197 34.68 -22.70 6.64
C CYS A 197 35.83 -21.71 6.85
N PRO A 198 37.06 -22.02 6.40
CA PRO A 198 38.22 -21.13 6.53
C PRO A 198 38.03 -19.77 5.85
N ASP A 199 37.42 -19.75 4.66
CA ASP A 199 37.14 -18.52 3.91
C ASP A 199 36.16 -17.61 4.66
N LEU A 200 35.11 -18.21 5.24
CA LEU A 200 34.18 -17.50 6.10
C LEU A 200 34.92 -16.94 7.31
N SER A 201 35.72 -17.75 7.99
CA SER A 201 36.51 -17.32 9.15
C SER A 201 37.40 -16.13 8.80
N ALA A 202 38.10 -16.16 7.67
CA ALA A 202 38.93 -15.06 7.19
C ALA A 202 38.11 -13.78 6.87
N MET A 203 36.86 -13.93 6.40
CA MET A 203 35.98 -12.79 6.14
C MET A 203 35.49 -12.08 7.40
N VAL A 204 35.39 -12.79 8.52
CA VAL A 204 34.87 -12.25 9.80
C VAL A 204 35.93 -12.15 10.89
N ASP A 205 37.21 -12.38 10.57
CA ASP A 205 38.32 -12.46 11.52
C ASP A 205 38.45 -11.20 12.38
N SER A 206 38.31 -10.02 11.77
CA SER A 206 38.35 -8.71 12.45
C SER A 206 36.98 -8.07 12.65
N TRP A 207 35.89 -8.84 12.53
CA TRP A 207 34.53 -8.30 12.70
C TRP A 207 34.11 -8.34 14.17
N GLU A 208 33.90 -7.15 14.73
CA GLU A 208 33.27 -6.91 16.04
C GLU A 208 32.06 -5.97 15.85
N GLY A 209 30.93 -6.26 16.52
CA GLY A 209 29.72 -5.45 16.45
C GLY A 209 28.73 -5.85 15.35
N PRO A 210 27.80 -4.97 14.91
CA PRO A 210 26.81 -5.32 13.89
C PRO A 210 27.43 -5.51 12.50
N LEU A 211 26.83 -6.35 11.65
CA LEU A 211 27.32 -6.56 10.28
C LEU A 211 27.04 -5.33 9.43
N THR A 212 28.09 -4.76 8.82
CA THR A 212 27.93 -3.64 7.88
C THR A 212 27.25 -4.10 6.58
N PRO A 213 26.57 -3.20 5.84
CA PRO A 213 25.91 -3.56 4.57
C PRO A 213 26.85 -4.10 3.48
N LEU A 214 28.14 -3.75 3.53
CA LEU A 214 29.16 -4.28 2.62
C LEU A 214 29.57 -5.70 3.01
N LEU A 215 29.78 -5.94 4.31
CA LEU A 215 30.13 -7.26 4.82
C LEU A 215 28.97 -8.26 4.62
N ARG A 216 27.72 -7.86 4.87
CA ARG A 216 26.53 -8.68 4.57
C ARG A 216 26.49 -9.11 3.13
N ARG A 217 26.64 -8.18 2.19
CA ARG A 217 26.65 -8.50 0.74
C ARG A 217 27.77 -9.48 0.37
N ARG A 218 28.97 -9.30 0.94
CA ARG A 218 30.10 -10.22 0.72
C ARG A 218 29.81 -11.62 1.26
N LEU A 219 29.26 -11.71 2.48
CA LEU A 219 28.88 -12.98 3.12
C LEU A 219 27.76 -13.69 2.35
N SER A 220 26.70 -13.00 1.97
CA SER A 220 25.61 -13.56 1.15
C SER A 220 26.13 -14.10 -0.19
N GLY A 221 27.06 -13.39 -0.83
CA GLY A 221 27.71 -13.85 -2.06
C GLY A 221 28.57 -15.10 -1.85
N HIS A 222 29.32 -15.18 -0.75
CA HIS A 222 30.09 -16.37 -0.40
C HIS A 222 29.19 -17.56 -0.08
N ILE A 223 28.12 -17.36 0.71
CA ILE A 223 27.19 -18.43 1.09
C ILE A 223 26.60 -19.09 -0.16
N GLY A 224 26.20 -18.30 -1.16
CA GLY A 224 25.67 -18.84 -2.41
C GLY A 224 26.70 -19.55 -3.30
N GLY A 225 28.00 -19.38 -3.07
CA GLY A 225 29.09 -19.98 -3.86
C GLY A 225 29.91 -21.05 -3.14
N CYS A 226 29.76 -21.19 -1.82
CA CYS A 226 30.52 -22.14 -0.99
C CYS A 226 29.62 -23.29 -0.55
N GLU A 227 29.99 -24.53 -0.89
CA GLU A 227 29.21 -25.74 -0.57
C GLU A 227 29.00 -25.91 0.94
N VAL A 228 30.02 -25.66 1.75
CA VAL A 228 29.94 -25.80 3.22
C VAL A 228 28.94 -24.80 3.82
N CYS A 229 29.04 -23.54 3.41
CA CYS A 229 28.14 -22.49 3.89
C CYS A 229 26.71 -22.65 3.34
N THR A 230 26.56 -23.13 2.10
CA THR A 230 25.27 -23.48 1.51
C THR A 230 24.58 -24.59 2.30
N GLU A 231 25.31 -25.66 2.63
CA GLU A 231 24.78 -26.75 3.46
C GLU A 231 24.43 -26.25 4.88
N GLY A 232 25.28 -25.39 5.46
CA GLY A 232 25.01 -24.73 6.74
C GLY A 232 23.72 -23.90 6.72
N ARG A 233 23.49 -23.12 5.66
CA ARG A 233 22.25 -22.37 5.42
C ARG A 233 21.05 -23.30 5.38
N HIS A 234 21.07 -24.34 4.54
CA HIS A 234 19.93 -25.25 4.38
C HIS A 234 19.52 -25.96 5.67
N ARG A 235 20.46 -26.21 6.57
CA ARG A 235 20.19 -26.84 7.88
C ARG A 235 19.61 -25.89 8.91
N GLN A 236 19.93 -24.59 8.83
CA GLN A 236 19.66 -23.63 9.91
C GLN A 236 18.62 -22.58 9.54
N VAL A 237 18.37 -22.35 8.25
CA VAL A 237 17.59 -21.22 7.77
C VAL A 237 16.55 -21.68 6.76
N SER A 238 15.32 -21.20 6.93
CA SER A 238 14.24 -21.35 5.95
C SER A 238 13.39 -20.11 5.93
N ALA A 239 13.02 -19.61 4.75
CA ALA A 239 12.16 -18.44 4.62
C ALA A 239 10.81 -18.58 5.37
N GLY A 240 10.24 -19.80 5.40
CA GLY A 240 9.01 -20.10 6.16
C GLY A 240 9.15 -19.78 7.63
N ARG A 241 10.10 -20.44 8.31
CA ARG A 241 10.36 -20.21 9.74
C ARG A 241 10.76 -18.78 10.08
N LEU A 242 11.45 -18.07 9.18
CA LEU A 242 11.76 -16.66 9.40
C LEU A 242 10.49 -15.80 9.35
N LEU A 243 9.55 -16.11 8.45
CA LEU A 243 8.28 -15.40 8.37
C LEU A 243 7.29 -15.78 9.48
N ASP A 244 7.42 -16.96 10.09
CA ASP A 244 6.65 -17.33 11.28
C ASP A 244 6.99 -16.45 12.50
N LEU A 245 8.16 -15.80 12.52
CA LEU A 245 8.56 -14.80 13.52
C LEU A 245 7.94 -13.41 13.24
N VAL A 246 7.14 -13.26 12.18
CA VAL A 246 6.43 -12.01 11.88
C VAL A 246 4.99 -12.12 12.39
N PRO A 247 4.61 -11.40 13.46
CA PRO A 247 3.29 -11.47 14.05
C PRO A 247 2.19 -11.10 13.09
N ILE A 248 1.12 -11.87 13.22
CA ILE A 248 -0.12 -11.66 12.49
C ILE A 248 -0.82 -10.41 13.02
N ALA A 249 -1.20 -9.53 12.11
CA ALA A 249 -2.04 -8.40 12.44
C ALA A 249 -3.52 -8.77 12.30
N TYR A 250 -4.30 -8.45 13.33
CA TYR A 250 -5.73 -8.73 13.37
C TYR A 250 -6.56 -7.44 13.23
N PRO A 251 -7.72 -7.51 12.55
CA PRO A 251 -8.63 -6.38 12.47
C PRO A 251 -9.25 -6.05 13.83
N GLY A 252 -9.62 -4.79 14.03
CA GLY A 252 -10.40 -4.39 15.20
C GLY A 252 -11.80 -5.01 15.22
N ILE A 253 -12.35 -5.26 16.41
CA ILE A 253 -13.64 -5.95 16.62
C ILE A 253 -14.81 -5.24 15.91
N SER A 254 -14.72 -3.92 15.71
CA SER A 254 -15.77 -3.13 15.04
C SER A 254 -15.84 -3.35 13.53
N LEU A 255 -14.78 -3.84 12.89
CA LEU A 255 -14.71 -3.95 11.43
C LEU A 255 -15.79 -4.90 10.88
N ARG A 256 -16.01 -6.04 11.53
CA ARG A 256 -17.04 -7.01 11.13
C ARG A 256 -18.42 -6.37 11.07
N ARG A 257 -18.81 -5.66 12.13
CA ARG A 257 -20.10 -4.97 12.21
C ARG A 257 -20.22 -3.94 11.09
N ARG A 258 -19.20 -3.11 10.91
CA ARG A 258 -19.17 -2.03 9.91
C ARG A 258 -19.31 -2.56 8.47
N VAL A 259 -18.63 -3.66 8.16
CA VAL A 259 -18.76 -4.34 6.86
C VAL A 259 -20.18 -4.83 6.66
N ILE A 260 -20.72 -5.61 7.61
CA ILE A 260 -22.07 -6.18 7.48
C ILE A 260 -23.11 -5.06 7.36
N GLU A 261 -23.03 -4.03 8.20
CA GLU A 261 -23.92 -2.87 8.17
C GLU A 261 -23.92 -2.19 6.80
N THR A 262 -22.74 -1.89 6.25
CA THR A 262 -22.61 -1.28 4.91
C THR A 262 -23.17 -2.18 3.82
N CYS A 263 -22.98 -3.50 3.95
CA CYS A 263 -23.39 -4.50 2.98
C CYS A 263 -24.91 -4.71 2.91
N VAL A 264 -25.60 -4.66 4.06
CA VAL A 264 -27.01 -5.06 4.17
C VAL A 264 -27.98 -3.91 4.40
N ASN A 265 -27.53 -2.76 4.94
CA ASN A 265 -28.40 -1.63 5.22
C ASN A 265 -28.79 -0.89 3.92
N PRO A 266 -30.08 -0.83 3.54
CA PRO A 266 -30.54 -0.10 2.36
C PRO A 266 -30.19 1.39 2.38
N GLU A 267 -30.10 2.01 3.56
CA GLU A 267 -29.76 3.45 3.69
C GLU A 267 -28.33 3.75 3.24
N LEU A 268 -27.46 2.73 3.18
CA LEU A 268 -26.06 2.86 2.77
C LEU A 268 -25.83 2.49 1.30
N ASP A 269 -26.88 2.41 0.48
CA ASP A 269 -26.78 2.10 -0.96
C ASP A 269 -25.89 3.09 -1.72
N GLN A 270 -25.98 4.39 -1.41
CA GLN A 270 -25.11 5.41 -2.00
C GLN A 270 -23.65 5.17 -1.62
N THR A 271 -23.38 4.80 -0.36
CA THR A 271 -22.02 4.47 0.11
C THR A 271 -21.45 3.27 -0.63
N ARG A 272 -22.25 2.20 -0.77
CA ARG A 272 -21.86 1.01 -1.55
C ARG A 272 -21.51 1.36 -2.98
N THR A 273 -22.37 2.13 -3.66
CA THR A 273 -22.15 2.61 -5.03
C THR A 273 -20.85 3.40 -5.15
N LEU A 274 -20.59 4.34 -4.23
CA LEU A 274 -19.33 5.12 -4.24
C LEU A 274 -18.09 4.25 -4.03
N ILE A 275 -18.18 3.17 -3.24
CA ILE A 275 -17.08 2.23 -3.02
C ILE A 275 -16.85 1.39 -4.29
N THR A 276 -17.90 0.90 -4.93
CA THR A 276 -17.80 0.10 -6.16
C THR A 276 -17.29 0.91 -7.35
N ASP A 277 -17.76 2.16 -7.52
CA ASP A 277 -17.36 3.04 -8.62
C ASP A 277 -15.87 3.40 -8.57
N ARG A 278 -15.28 3.50 -7.37
CA ARG A 278 -13.83 3.68 -7.22
C ARG A 278 -13.04 2.45 -7.68
N GLY A 279 -13.67 1.28 -7.71
CA GLY A 279 -13.09 0.00 -8.12
C GLY A 279 -13.31 -0.35 -9.59
N ASP A 280 -13.93 0.51 -10.40
CA ASP A 280 -14.53 0.11 -11.68
C ASP A 280 -13.59 -0.39 -12.79
N ASP A 281 -12.29 -0.18 -12.64
CA ASP A 281 -11.30 -0.62 -13.61
C ASP A 281 -11.00 -2.11 -13.40
N PHE A 282 -11.82 -2.99 -13.96
CA PHE A 282 -11.62 -4.44 -13.97
C PHE A 282 -11.15 -4.95 -15.34
N ASP A 283 -10.31 -5.98 -15.35
CA ASP A 283 -9.89 -6.65 -16.59
C ASP A 283 -10.98 -7.61 -17.11
N ARG A 284 -10.68 -8.28 -18.23
CA ARG A 284 -11.62 -9.22 -18.87
C ARG A 284 -11.95 -10.45 -18.01
N THR A 285 -11.11 -10.77 -17.01
CA THR A 285 -11.31 -11.87 -16.07
C THR A 285 -12.01 -11.42 -14.78
N GLY A 286 -12.26 -10.11 -14.66
CA GLY A 286 -12.88 -9.50 -13.50
C GLY A 286 -11.89 -9.13 -12.40
N PHE A 287 -10.57 -9.09 -12.66
CA PHE A 287 -9.58 -8.65 -11.66
C PHE A 287 -9.36 -7.14 -11.71
N PRO A 288 -9.18 -6.47 -10.56
CA PRO A 288 -8.95 -5.03 -10.54
C PRO A 288 -7.63 -4.69 -11.23
N VAL A 289 -7.68 -3.72 -12.15
CA VAL A 289 -6.54 -3.19 -12.86
C VAL A 289 -6.06 -1.96 -12.09
N VAL A 290 -4.81 -2.00 -11.66
CA VAL A 290 -4.15 -0.78 -11.19
C VAL A 290 -3.89 0.06 -12.42
N VAL A 291 -4.80 0.98 -12.73
CA VAL A 291 -4.47 2.12 -13.57
C VAL A 291 -3.45 2.89 -12.76
N GLU A 292 -2.17 2.65 -13.02
CA GLU A 292 -1.15 3.63 -12.71
C GLU A 292 -1.65 4.89 -13.40
N ARG A 293 -2.30 5.77 -12.63
CA ARG A 293 -2.33 7.19 -12.92
C ARG A 293 -0.87 7.60 -12.85
N ARG A 294 -0.08 7.20 -13.87
CA ARG A 294 0.93 8.06 -14.44
C ARG A 294 0.21 9.37 -14.45
N ALA A 295 0.66 10.27 -13.59
CA ALA A 295 0.33 11.66 -13.76
C ALA A 295 0.62 11.88 -15.24
N ARG A 296 -0.44 11.90 -16.06
CA ARG A 296 -0.46 12.80 -17.18
C ARG A 296 -0.27 14.11 -16.45
N ARG A 297 1.02 14.47 -16.24
CA ARG A 297 1.49 15.81 -16.51
C ARG A 297 0.75 16.08 -17.80
N ARG A 298 -0.40 16.73 -17.70
CA ARG A 298 -1.00 17.43 -18.81
C ARG A 298 0.20 18.28 -19.21
N ARG A 299 0.98 17.82 -20.20
CA ARG A 299 1.85 18.74 -20.93
C ARG A 299 0.85 19.83 -21.27
N PRO A 300 0.99 21.05 -20.71
CA PRO A 300 0.10 22.11 -21.15
C PRO A 300 0.26 22.07 -22.65
N ARG A 301 -0.85 21.80 -23.36
CA ARG A 301 -0.83 21.88 -24.82
C ARG A 301 -0.27 23.27 -25.06
N ARG A 302 0.98 23.36 -25.54
CA ARG A 302 1.54 24.63 -25.97
C ARG A 302 0.69 25.01 -27.17
N LEU A 303 -0.43 25.69 -26.93
CA LEU A 303 -1.17 26.48 -27.91
C LEU A 303 -0.34 27.73 -28.23
N ALA A 304 0.93 27.51 -28.59
CA ALA A 304 1.91 28.53 -28.90
C ALA A 304 2.83 27.96 -29.99
N PRO A 305 2.26 27.66 -31.17
CA PRO A 305 2.72 28.43 -32.32
C PRO A 305 1.64 28.90 -33.30
N VAL A 306 0.33 28.73 -33.03
CA VAL A 306 -0.71 29.20 -33.99
C VAL A 306 -1.05 30.69 -33.82
N LEU A 307 -0.85 31.28 -32.63
CA LEU A 307 -1.11 32.71 -32.41
C LEU A 307 0.03 33.64 -32.87
N LEU A 308 1.22 33.12 -33.18
CA LEU A 308 2.33 33.92 -33.72
C LEU A 308 2.26 34.09 -35.25
N ALA A 309 1.59 33.18 -35.97
CA ALA A 309 1.37 33.33 -37.41
C ALA A 309 0.26 34.35 -37.73
N GLY A 310 -0.76 34.47 -36.87
CA GLY A 310 -1.84 35.45 -37.04
C GLY A 310 -1.42 36.90 -36.78
N ALA A 311 -0.55 37.13 -35.79
CA ALA A 311 -0.07 38.48 -35.46
C ALA A 311 0.84 39.08 -36.55
N CYS A 312 1.63 38.26 -37.25
CA CYS A 312 2.46 38.74 -38.36
C CYS A 312 1.64 39.10 -39.62
N LEU A 313 0.52 38.43 -39.87
CA LEU A 313 -0.34 38.73 -41.02
C LEU A 313 -1.18 39.99 -40.83
N VAL A 314 -1.64 40.29 -39.60
CA VAL A 314 -2.39 41.52 -39.30
C VAL A 314 -1.47 42.75 -39.26
N ALA A 315 -0.23 42.61 -38.81
CA ALA A 315 0.76 43.69 -38.86
C ALA A 315 1.18 44.03 -40.30
N ALA A 316 1.29 43.02 -41.17
CA ALA A 316 1.65 43.22 -42.58
C ALA A 316 0.51 43.86 -43.40
N THR A 317 -0.76 43.50 -43.14
CA THR A 317 -1.91 44.15 -43.81
C THR A 317 -2.20 45.55 -43.25
N GLY A 318 -2.04 45.76 -41.95
CA GLY A 318 -2.18 47.08 -41.32
C GLY A 318 -1.15 48.12 -41.80
N ALA A 319 0.10 47.69 -42.03
CA ALA A 319 1.15 48.58 -42.55
C ALA A 319 0.89 49.02 -44.01
N VAL A 320 0.32 48.16 -44.84
CA VAL A 320 0.01 48.47 -46.25
C VAL A 320 -1.18 49.44 -46.38
N VAL A 321 -2.17 49.37 -45.47
CA VAL A 321 -3.33 50.27 -45.48
C VAL A 321 -2.98 51.66 -44.92
N VAL A 322 -2.10 51.76 -43.92
CA VAL A 322 -1.68 53.05 -43.34
C VAL A 322 -0.70 53.83 -44.23
N ILE A 323 0.04 53.14 -45.11
CA ILE A 323 0.92 53.79 -46.10
C ILE A 323 0.12 54.27 -47.33
N ASN A 324 -0.93 53.55 -47.74
CA ASN A 324 -1.78 53.93 -48.87
C ASN A 324 -3.01 54.79 -48.51
N GLY A 325 -3.34 54.95 -47.22
CA GLY A 325 -4.52 55.68 -46.76
C GLY A 325 -4.29 57.14 -46.35
N ARG A 326 -3.04 57.66 -46.35
CA ARG A 326 -2.74 59.07 -46.03
C ARG A 326 -2.95 60.03 -47.21
N GLY A 327 -4.07 59.87 -47.89
CA GLY A 327 -4.42 60.66 -49.05
C GLY A 327 -5.92 60.79 -49.25
N ALA A 328 -6.68 61.07 -48.19
CA ALA A 328 -7.99 61.75 -48.29
C ALA A 328 -8.61 61.95 -46.90
N SER A 329 -8.89 63.22 -46.60
CA SER A 329 -10.09 63.70 -45.90
C SER A 329 -10.15 63.58 -44.37
N ASP A 330 -9.77 64.71 -43.76
CA ASP A 330 -10.64 65.60 -43.00
C ASP A 330 -11.64 65.03 -41.97
N SER A 331 -11.32 65.37 -40.71
CA SER A 331 -12.19 66.09 -39.77
C SER A 331 -13.57 65.51 -39.47
N THR A 332 -13.68 64.78 -38.36
CA THR A 332 -14.75 65.03 -37.37
C THR A 332 -14.29 64.62 -35.97
N ALA A 333 -14.10 65.61 -35.11
CA ALA A 333 -13.78 65.43 -33.70
C ALA A 333 -15.07 65.20 -32.90
N LEU A 334 -15.09 64.17 -32.05
CA LEU A 334 -16.03 64.06 -30.93
C LEU A 334 -15.22 63.86 -29.65
N THR A 335 -15.25 64.91 -28.84
CA THR A 335 -14.61 65.07 -27.54
C THR A 335 -15.34 64.22 -26.49
N LEU A 336 -14.60 63.37 -25.75
CA LEU A 336 -15.07 62.78 -24.50
C LEU A 336 -14.23 63.36 -23.35
N ALA A 337 -14.93 63.95 -22.37
CA ALA A 337 -14.38 64.58 -21.17
C ALA A 337 -13.98 63.54 -20.10
N PRO A 338 -13.05 63.86 -19.19
CA PRO A 338 -12.51 62.93 -18.21
C PRO A 338 -13.39 62.72 -16.97
N VAL A 339 -13.23 61.52 -16.41
CA VAL A 339 -13.85 60.94 -15.20
C VAL A 339 -13.41 61.66 -13.91
N PRO A 340 -14.30 61.90 -12.93
CA PRO A 340 -13.91 62.21 -11.56
C PRO A 340 -13.88 60.96 -10.65
N THR A 341 -12.81 60.87 -9.86
CA THR A 341 -12.58 59.91 -8.77
C THR A 341 -13.36 60.30 -7.53
N ALA A 342 -14.07 59.35 -6.90
CA ALA A 342 -14.51 59.46 -5.50
C ALA A 342 -14.56 58.07 -4.84
N SER A 343 -13.87 57.97 -3.70
CA SER A 343 -13.76 56.81 -2.80
C SER A 343 -15.06 56.57 -2.01
N PRO A 344 -15.36 55.34 -1.56
CA PRO A 344 -16.32 55.11 -0.49
C PRO A 344 -15.63 54.90 0.87
N SER A 345 -16.18 55.62 1.85
CA SER A 345 -15.98 55.57 3.28
C SER A 345 -16.58 54.31 3.91
N TRP A 346 -15.97 53.88 5.01
CA TRP A 346 -16.41 52.86 5.95
C TRP A 346 -17.24 53.54 7.05
N GLU A 347 -18.42 53.01 7.35
CA GLU A 347 -19.23 53.32 8.52
C GLU A 347 -19.62 51.97 9.16
N GLU A 348 -19.03 51.65 10.30
CA GLU A 348 -19.55 50.66 11.23
C GLU A 348 -19.79 51.36 12.57
N ASP A 349 -21.00 51.17 13.06
CA ASP A 349 -21.63 51.85 14.18
C ASP A 349 -21.65 50.93 15.42
N GLY A 350 -21.50 51.53 16.60
CA GLY A 350 -22.09 51.01 17.85
C GLY A 350 -21.26 50.08 18.74
N THR A 351 -20.66 50.64 19.79
CA THR A 351 -20.45 50.00 21.11
C THR A 351 -21.11 50.89 22.17
N PRO A 352 -21.60 50.35 23.31
CA PRO A 352 -20.85 50.48 24.56
C PRO A 352 -20.96 49.21 25.45
N GLU A 353 -19.86 48.65 25.95
CA GLU A 353 -19.15 48.96 27.22
C GLU A 353 -19.99 48.77 28.50
N ALA A 354 -19.70 47.69 29.23
CA ALA A 354 -19.92 47.57 30.67
C ALA A 354 -18.88 46.63 31.31
N MET A 355 -17.94 47.26 32.02
CA MET A 355 -17.44 46.95 33.36
C MET A 355 -16.81 45.58 33.69
N ILE A 356 -15.51 45.71 33.96
CA ILE A 356 -14.56 44.94 34.78
C ILE A 356 -15.15 44.42 36.09
N GLU A 357 -14.80 43.18 36.47
CA GLU A 357 -14.39 42.83 37.84
C GLU A 357 -13.48 41.59 37.82
N ASP A 358 -12.28 41.77 38.36
CA ASP A 358 -11.23 40.79 38.66
C ASP A 358 -11.70 39.78 39.72
N GLU A 359 -11.35 38.50 39.60
CA GLU A 359 -10.81 37.68 40.73
C GLU A 359 -10.49 36.23 40.31
N GLU A 360 -9.20 35.93 40.18
CA GLU A 360 -8.59 34.68 40.70
C GLU A 360 -7.67 35.16 41.84
N PRO A 361 -7.47 34.42 42.97
CA PRO A 361 -6.80 33.12 42.88
C PRO A 361 -7.06 32.10 44.03
N THR A 362 -6.52 30.89 43.80
CA THR A 362 -5.83 29.98 44.76
C THR A 362 -6.61 28.79 45.38
N PRO A 363 -5.98 27.59 45.46
CA PRO A 363 -6.57 26.34 45.93
C PRO A 363 -6.17 25.98 47.37
N SER A 364 -6.86 25.01 47.99
CA SER A 364 -6.49 24.43 49.30
C SER A 364 -7.34 23.19 49.68
N PRO A 365 -6.94 22.34 50.66
CA PRO A 365 -6.60 20.93 50.37
C PRO A 365 -7.22 19.89 51.34
N LEU A 366 -6.77 18.62 51.16
CA LEU A 366 -6.55 17.55 52.15
C LEU A 366 -7.76 16.90 52.87
N SER A 367 -7.86 15.56 52.79
CA SER A 367 -7.48 14.63 53.89
C SER A 367 -8.11 13.22 53.74
N THR A 368 -7.26 12.20 53.82
CA THR A 368 -7.53 10.83 54.32
C THR A 368 -7.92 10.87 55.82
N PRO A 369 -8.54 9.84 56.45
CA PRO A 369 -7.96 8.49 56.70
C PRO A 369 -9.01 7.36 56.48
N SER A 370 -8.74 6.06 56.45
CA SER A 370 -7.89 5.16 57.27
C SER A 370 -7.47 3.92 56.48
#